data_AF-A0A8B9DDP3-F1
#
_entry.id   AF-A0A8B9DDP3-F1
#
_cell.length_a   1.000
_cell.length_b   1.000
_cell.length_c   1.000
_cell.angle_alpha   90.00
_cell.angle_beta   90.00
_cell.angle_gamma   90.00
#
_symmetry.space_group_name_H-M   'P 1'
#
loop_
_entity.id
_entity.type
_entity.pdbx_description
1 polymer ?
#
loop_
_entity_poly.entity_id
_entity_poly.type
_entity_poly.pdbx_seq_one_letter_code
_entity_poly.pdbx_strand_id
1 'polypeptide(L)'
;MRRSTGYFVGLTVEQKCELAERELVDMKGEIQRMEEDTEKTLQDLETHGRSKSKMRRSTGYFVGLTVEQKCELAERELVDMKGEIQRMEEDTEKTLQDLEAVIQETDIWWTDVKKAISDFEKDIVSTISNKKGSIVASEKLLRYLEEKNHQRDLMKEKLRLENSFLKGYKKKLQQQLRQKEQMGETLREVRSQQLQVTKEQYEEKIDEKNKELQQLKLTLGKTVRILNFRKKKLQNTMETSTSLMKDISQKTELLEKIERETTLVEKQRAKAESLDRWLQKQLSDYSAPPVMSYVQTAMAVTDLEKSIKAWQRRAAIAEVSEAEPGTRGPGTGSRCRR
;
A
#
# COMPACT_ATOMS: atom_id res chain seq x y z
N MET A 1 24.97 59.39 -4.93
CA MET A 1 24.88 60.86 -5.06
C MET A 1 26.00 61.50 -4.25
N ARG A 2 27.01 62.08 -4.91
CA ARG A 2 27.96 62.98 -4.25
C ARG A 2 27.37 64.38 -4.35
N ARG A 3 26.81 64.91 -3.27
CA ARG A 3 26.53 66.34 -3.15
C ARG A 3 27.17 66.85 -1.87
N SER A 4 28.06 67.83 -2.04
CA SER A 4 28.20 68.96 -1.12
C SER A 4 28.94 68.75 0.22
N THR A 5 30.22 68.37 0.20
CA THR A 5 31.14 68.57 1.36
C THR A 5 32.03 69.81 1.19
N GLY A 6 31.55 70.83 0.46
CA GLY A 6 32.33 72.01 0.09
C GLY A 6 31.97 73.33 0.78
N TYR A 7 30.95 73.36 1.66
CA TYR A 7 30.39 74.64 2.17
C TYR A 7 30.59 74.85 3.67
N PHE A 8 31.76 74.53 4.24
CA PHE A 8 31.96 74.72 5.70
C PHE A 8 33.31 75.34 6.09
N VAL A 9 33.97 76.03 5.16
CA VAL A 9 35.19 76.79 5.46
C VAL A 9 34.84 78.28 5.48
N GLY A 10 34.77 78.88 6.68
CA GLY A 10 34.61 80.33 6.87
C GLY A 10 33.31 80.82 7.52
N LEU A 11 32.35 79.94 7.84
CA LEU A 11 31.08 80.33 8.46
C LEU A 11 31.19 80.45 9.99
N THR A 12 30.58 81.48 10.58
CA THR A 12 30.45 81.62 12.04
C THR A 12 29.53 80.55 12.63
N VAL A 13 29.63 80.28 13.93
CA VAL A 13 28.83 79.23 14.60
C VAL A 13 27.31 79.45 14.41
N GLU A 14 26.85 80.69 14.43
CA GLU A 14 25.45 81.05 14.12
C GLU A 14 25.06 80.68 12.68
N GLN A 15 25.91 80.99 11.70
CA GLN A 15 25.65 80.63 10.30
C GLN A 15 25.62 79.12 10.07
N LYS A 16 26.38 78.35 10.86
CA LYS A 16 26.35 76.87 10.82
C LYS A 16 25.09 76.31 11.47
N CYS A 17 24.59 76.92 12.54
CA CYS A 17 23.32 76.54 13.16
C CYS A 17 22.13 76.84 12.23
N GLU A 18 22.10 78.01 11.60
CA GLU A 18 21.05 78.34 10.62
C GLU A 18 21.03 77.39 9.41
N LEU A 19 22.20 76.94 8.96
CA LEU A 19 22.32 75.95 7.89
C LEU A 19 21.79 74.58 8.33
N ALA A 20 22.15 74.13 9.53
CA ALA A 20 21.63 72.88 10.11
C ALA A 20 20.11 72.93 10.35
N GLU A 21 19.58 74.07 10.78
CA GLU A 21 18.13 74.27 10.95
C GLU A 21 17.39 74.21 9.60
N ARG A 22 17.96 74.79 8.53
CA ARG A 22 17.37 74.67 7.18
C ARG A 22 17.41 73.23 6.66
N GLU A 23 18.52 72.52 6.87
CA GLU A 23 18.64 71.11 6.48
C GLU A 23 17.66 70.22 7.27
N LEU A 24 17.44 70.49 8.56
CA LEU A 24 16.43 69.80 9.37
C LEU A 24 14.99 70.07 8.88
N VAL A 25 14.69 71.30 8.47
CA VAL A 25 13.38 71.65 7.89
C VAL A 25 13.16 70.95 6.54
N ASP A 26 14.18 70.90 5.70
CA ASP A 26 14.12 70.21 4.41
C ASP A 26 13.95 68.69 4.58
N MET A 27 14.71 68.07 5.49
CA MET A 27 14.55 66.65 5.82
C MET A 27 13.16 66.34 6.39
N LYS A 28 12.61 67.22 7.23
CA LYS A 28 11.26 67.06 7.77
C LYS A 28 10.19 67.14 6.67
N GLY A 29 10.39 68.01 5.68
CA GLY A 29 9.52 68.09 4.49
C GLY A 29 9.67 66.89 3.55
N GLU A 30 10.83 66.26 3.46
CA GLU A 30 11.02 65.00 2.71
C GLU A 30 10.34 63.82 3.40
N ILE A 31 10.45 63.71 4.73
CA ILE A 31 9.77 62.67 5.52
C ILE A 31 8.25 62.80 5.35
N GLN A 32 7.70 64.02 5.44
CA GLN A 32 6.27 64.25 5.29
C GLN A 32 5.76 63.91 3.88
N ARG A 33 6.56 64.12 2.84
CA ARG A 33 6.25 63.68 1.48
C ARG A 33 6.28 62.15 1.33
N MET A 34 7.21 61.47 1.98
CA MET A 34 7.21 60.00 2.00
C MET A 34 6.03 59.42 2.78
N GLU A 35 5.61 60.06 3.88
CA GLU A 35 4.38 59.68 4.60
C GLU A 35 3.15 59.85 3.70
N GLU A 36 3.00 60.98 2.99
CA GLU A 36 1.88 61.19 2.05
C GLU A 36 1.89 60.21 0.86
N ASP A 37 3.07 59.88 0.33
CA ASP A 37 3.21 58.90 -0.76
C ASP A 37 2.91 57.47 -0.29
N THR A 38 3.34 57.09 0.92
CA THR A 38 2.99 55.78 1.50
C THR A 38 1.49 55.66 1.80
N GLU A 39 0.86 56.73 2.27
CA GLU A 39 -0.58 56.78 2.54
C GLU A 39 -1.41 56.71 1.23
N LYS A 40 -0.96 57.37 0.15
CA LYS A 40 -1.52 57.19 -1.20
C LYS A 40 -1.37 55.75 -1.72
N THR A 41 -0.20 55.15 -1.53
CA THR A 41 0.05 53.79 -2.00
C THR A 41 -0.85 52.77 -1.28
N LEU A 42 -1.13 53.01 0.01
CA LEU A 42 -2.08 52.22 0.80
C LEU A 42 -3.54 52.44 0.33
N GLN A 43 -3.94 53.67 -0.01
CA GLN A 43 -5.26 53.96 -0.59
C GLN A 43 -5.46 53.36 -1.98
N ASP A 44 -4.41 53.31 -2.82
CA ASP A 44 -4.46 52.69 -4.15
C ASP A 44 -4.61 51.16 -4.08
N LEU A 45 -4.09 50.53 -3.03
CA LEU A 45 -4.28 49.10 -2.74
C LEU A 45 -5.69 48.78 -2.24
N GLU A 46 -6.33 49.69 -1.49
CA GLU A 46 -7.72 49.53 -1.01
C GLU A 46 -8.76 49.76 -2.13
N THR A 47 -8.46 50.60 -3.12
CA THR A 47 -9.40 50.97 -4.20
C THR A 47 -9.38 50.04 -5.43
N HIS A 48 -8.44 49.09 -5.53
CA HIS A 48 -8.40 48.09 -6.61
C HIS A 48 -9.42 46.94 -6.48
N GLY A 49 -10.39 47.08 -5.58
CA GLY A 49 -11.62 46.30 -5.59
C GLY A 49 -12.54 46.67 -6.76
N ARG A 50 -12.46 45.89 -7.85
CA ARG A 50 -13.61 45.53 -8.73
C ARG A 50 -13.96 46.50 -9.88
N SER A 51 -13.09 46.63 -10.88
CA SER A 51 -13.49 47.06 -12.24
C SER A 51 -13.65 45.87 -13.20
N LYS A 52 -14.89 45.39 -13.39
CA LYS A 52 -15.24 44.46 -14.48
C LYS A 52 -15.29 45.22 -15.81
N SER A 53 -14.16 45.32 -16.49
CA SER A 53 -14.13 45.77 -17.88
C SER A 53 -14.60 44.63 -18.80
N LYS A 54 -15.72 44.83 -19.50
CA LYS A 54 -16.22 43.96 -20.58
C LYS A 54 -15.30 44.11 -21.79
N MET A 55 -14.22 43.33 -21.84
CA MET A 55 -13.40 43.20 -23.05
C MET A 55 -14.07 42.23 -24.02
N ARG A 56 -14.23 42.69 -25.27
CA ARG A 56 -14.68 41.89 -26.42
C ARG A 56 -13.84 40.61 -26.54
N ARG A 57 -14.53 39.46 -26.67
CA ARG A 57 -13.91 38.15 -26.92
C ARG A 57 -13.26 38.16 -28.30
N SER A 58 -11.94 38.35 -28.32
CA SER A 58 -11.08 37.83 -29.39
C SER A 58 -10.85 36.35 -29.09
N THR A 59 -11.28 35.50 -30.01
CA THR A 59 -11.20 34.03 -29.92
C THR A 59 -9.76 33.57 -30.16
N GLY A 60 -8.86 33.91 -29.24
CA GLY A 60 -7.62 33.18 -29.03
C GLY A 60 -7.81 32.37 -27.76
N TYR A 61 -7.64 31.06 -27.83
CA TYR A 61 -7.65 30.19 -26.66
C TYR A 61 -6.52 30.63 -25.71
N PHE A 62 -6.81 31.57 -24.80
CA PHE A 62 -6.04 31.71 -23.58
C PHE A 62 -6.29 30.42 -22.80
N VAL A 63 -5.38 29.47 -22.93
CA VAL A 63 -5.27 28.35 -22.01
C VAL A 63 -4.99 28.99 -20.66
N GLY A 64 -6.03 29.09 -19.83
CA GLY A 64 -5.86 29.53 -18.46
C GLY A 64 -4.87 28.59 -17.78
N LEU A 65 -3.93 29.15 -17.02
CA LEU A 65 -3.00 28.35 -16.22
C LEU A 65 -3.79 27.32 -15.42
N THR A 66 -3.29 26.08 -15.40
CA THR A 66 -3.90 25.02 -14.59
C THR A 66 -3.78 25.40 -13.11
N VAL A 67 -4.57 24.74 -12.25
CA VAL A 67 -4.52 25.00 -10.81
C VAL A 67 -3.12 24.73 -10.28
N GLU A 68 -2.46 23.68 -10.77
CA GLU A 68 -1.08 23.32 -10.44
C GLU A 68 -0.10 24.44 -10.81
N GLN A 69 -0.19 24.98 -12.03
CA GLN A 69 0.67 26.09 -12.47
C GLN A 69 0.46 27.36 -11.65
N LYS A 70 -0.76 27.61 -11.19
CA LYS A 70 -1.07 28.74 -10.31
C LYS A 70 -0.52 28.53 -8.90
N CYS A 71 -0.59 27.31 -8.38
CA CYS A 71 0.02 26.94 -7.10
C CYS A 71 1.56 27.08 -7.18
N GLU A 72 2.19 26.55 -8.23
CA GLU A 72 3.63 26.68 -8.46
C GLU A 72 4.08 28.15 -8.56
N LEU A 73 3.30 28.99 -9.26
CA LEU A 73 3.57 30.42 -9.34
C LEU A 73 3.41 31.09 -7.97
N ALA A 74 2.33 30.80 -7.24
CA ALA A 74 2.10 31.35 -5.91
C ALA A 74 3.19 30.93 -4.91
N GLU A 75 3.65 29.68 -4.97
CA GLU A 75 4.76 29.19 -4.16
C GLU A 75 6.07 29.90 -4.49
N ARG A 76 6.36 30.12 -5.78
CA ARG A 76 7.54 30.88 -6.21
C ARG A 76 7.50 32.32 -5.72
N GLU A 77 6.39 33.02 -5.95
CA GLU A 77 6.20 34.39 -5.47
C GLU A 77 6.33 34.46 -3.93
N LEU A 78 5.81 33.48 -3.20
CA LEU A 78 6.00 33.40 -1.74
C LEU A 78 7.46 33.23 -1.34
N VAL A 79 8.25 32.45 -2.08
CA VAL A 79 9.69 32.29 -1.84
C VAL A 79 10.43 33.58 -2.16
N ASP A 80 10.11 34.22 -3.28
CA ASP A 80 10.74 35.46 -3.72
C ASP A 80 10.44 36.61 -2.73
N MET A 81 9.18 36.77 -2.31
CA MET A 81 8.77 37.74 -1.29
C MET A 81 9.44 37.48 0.06
N LYS A 82 9.55 36.21 0.49
CA LYS A 82 10.31 35.88 1.71
C LYS A 82 11.78 36.28 1.59
N GLY A 83 12.38 36.03 0.43
CA GLY A 83 13.74 36.46 0.15
C GLY A 83 13.90 37.98 0.14
N GLU A 84 12.92 38.72 -0.38
CA GLU A 84 12.89 40.18 -0.35
C GLU A 84 12.77 40.74 1.07
N ILE A 85 11.85 40.19 1.87
CA ILE A 85 11.67 40.55 3.28
C ILE A 85 12.98 40.33 4.04
N GLN A 86 13.61 39.16 3.88
CA GLN A 86 14.87 38.87 4.57
C GLN A 86 15.99 39.83 4.16
N ARG A 87 16.11 40.16 2.87
CA ARG A 87 17.11 41.16 2.42
C ARG A 87 16.83 42.53 3.01
N MET A 88 15.57 42.95 3.05
CA MET A 88 15.17 44.22 3.66
C MET A 88 15.47 44.24 5.17
N GLU A 89 15.20 43.16 5.88
CA GLU A 89 15.55 43.00 7.31
C GLU A 89 17.06 43.09 7.52
N GLU A 90 17.86 42.39 6.71
CA GLU A 90 19.32 42.44 6.80
C GLU A 90 19.89 43.83 6.50
N ASP A 91 19.32 44.55 5.55
CA ASP A 91 19.77 45.89 5.19
C ASP A 91 19.33 46.94 6.22
N THR A 92 18.09 46.86 6.72
CA THR A 92 17.60 47.74 7.79
C THR A 92 18.39 47.53 9.08
N GLU A 93 18.69 46.29 9.46
CA GLU A 93 19.52 45.97 10.62
C GLU A 93 20.94 46.54 10.48
N LYS A 94 21.57 46.40 9.32
CA LYS A 94 22.89 47.02 9.06
C LYS A 94 22.83 48.54 9.22
N THR A 95 21.82 49.18 8.63
CA THR A 95 21.67 50.64 8.74
C THR A 95 21.43 51.09 10.17
N LEU A 96 20.68 50.32 10.96
CA LEU A 96 20.43 50.61 12.37
C LEU A 96 21.73 50.52 13.17
N GLN A 97 22.52 49.45 12.96
CA GLN A 97 23.83 49.29 13.60
C GLN A 97 24.81 50.41 13.22
N ASP A 98 24.83 50.82 11.96
CA ASP A 98 25.66 51.93 11.49
C ASP A 98 25.25 53.27 12.15
N LEU A 99 23.94 53.55 12.22
CA LEU A 99 23.42 54.75 12.88
C LEU A 99 23.71 54.75 14.39
N GLU A 100 23.54 53.61 15.05
CA GLU A 100 23.86 53.46 16.47
C GLU A 100 25.36 53.70 16.73
N ALA A 101 26.24 53.15 15.88
CA ALA A 101 27.67 53.40 15.96
C ALA A 101 28.02 54.89 15.79
N VAL A 102 27.37 55.59 14.84
CA VAL A 102 27.54 57.04 14.65
C VAL A 102 27.07 57.82 15.87
N ILE A 103 25.91 57.49 16.44
CA ILE A 103 25.40 58.16 17.65
C ILE A 103 26.41 58.01 18.79
N GLN A 104 26.87 56.78 19.06
CA GLN A 104 27.84 56.52 20.11
C GLN A 104 29.16 57.27 19.88
N GLU A 105 29.66 57.33 18.64
CA GLU A 105 30.85 58.11 18.28
C GLU A 105 30.65 59.60 18.55
N THR A 106 29.49 60.15 18.15
CA THR A 106 29.18 61.57 18.34
C THR A 106 29.00 61.93 19.82
N ASP A 107 28.43 61.05 20.64
CA ASP A 107 28.31 61.26 22.08
C ASP A 107 29.67 61.29 22.76
N ILE A 108 30.55 60.35 22.42
CA ILE A 108 31.94 60.34 22.92
C ILE A 108 32.63 61.64 22.51
N TRP A 109 32.57 62.00 21.23
CA TRP A 109 33.19 63.23 20.72
C TRP A 109 32.65 64.49 21.42
N TRP A 110 31.34 64.57 21.66
CA TRP A 110 30.72 65.67 22.38
C TRP A 110 31.24 65.79 23.81
N THR A 111 31.36 64.66 24.52
CA THR A 111 31.92 64.65 25.89
C THR A 111 33.38 65.10 25.91
N ASP A 112 34.19 64.67 24.94
CA ASP A 112 35.60 65.07 24.81
C ASP A 112 35.75 66.55 24.49
N VAL A 113 34.95 67.10 23.57
CA VAL A 113 34.95 68.53 23.23
C VAL A 113 34.55 69.37 24.45
N LYS A 114 33.48 68.98 25.16
CA LYS A 114 33.03 69.69 26.36
C LYS A 114 34.11 69.70 27.43
N LYS A 115 34.81 68.57 27.63
CA LYS A 115 35.94 68.48 28.54
C LYS A 115 37.10 69.37 28.08
N ALA A 116 37.46 69.35 26.79
CA ALA A 116 38.53 70.16 26.24
C ALA A 116 38.27 71.68 26.39
N ILE A 117 37.01 72.10 26.23
CA ILE A 117 36.59 73.48 26.49
C ILE A 117 36.77 73.82 27.97
N SER A 118 36.25 72.99 28.88
CA SER A 118 36.37 73.22 30.32
C SER A 118 37.84 73.25 30.79
N ASP A 119 38.68 72.36 30.26
CA ASP A 119 40.11 72.30 30.56
C ASP A 119 40.81 73.57 30.05
N PHE A 120 40.48 74.04 28.84
CA PHE A 120 41.05 75.28 28.29
C PHE A 120 40.63 76.52 29.09
N GLU A 121 39.36 76.62 29.46
CA GLU A 121 38.86 77.72 30.29
C GLU A 121 39.59 77.77 31.65
N LYS A 122 39.77 76.59 32.27
CA LYS A 122 40.47 76.46 33.53
C LYS A 122 41.97 76.76 33.41
N ASP A 123 42.68 76.13 32.48
CA ASP A 123 44.14 76.17 32.44
C ASP A 123 44.69 77.43 31.76
N ILE A 124 43.96 77.98 30.79
CA ILE A 124 44.37 79.13 29.98
C ILE A 124 43.58 80.37 30.38
N VAL A 125 42.26 80.38 30.18
CA VAL A 125 41.45 81.61 30.31
C VAL A 125 41.52 82.17 31.72
N SER A 126 41.30 81.34 32.74
CA SER A 126 41.34 81.76 34.14
C SER A 126 42.73 82.26 34.57
N THR A 127 43.80 81.64 34.06
CA THR A 127 45.17 81.99 34.46
C THR A 127 45.67 83.26 33.76
N ILE A 128 45.26 83.48 32.50
CA ILE A 128 45.74 84.59 31.68
C ILE A 128 44.87 85.84 31.87
N SER A 129 43.66 85.72 32.43
CA SER A 129 42.71 86.82 32.67
C SER A 129 43.36 88.08 33.25
N ASN A 130 44.30 87.94 34.19
CA ASN A 130 44.93 89.08 34.88
C ASN A 130 46.24 89.58 34.22
N LYS A 131 46.71 88.95 33.14
CA LYS A 131 47.99 89.24 32.44
C LYS A 131 47.83 89.31 30.93
N LYS A 132 46.64 89.66 30.45
CA LYS A 132 46.29 89.71 29.03
C LYS A 132 47.25 90.60 28.25
N GLY A 133 47.88 90.06 27.21
CA GLY A 133 48.88 90.78 26.39
C GLY A 133 50.34 90.68 26.88
N SER A 134 50.61 90.00 27.99
CA SER A 134 51.97 89.73 28.46
C SER A 134 52.65 88.62 27.64
N ILE A 135 53.96 88.71 27.44
CA ILE A 135 54.80 87.63 26.87
C ILE A 135 54.57 86.31 27.61
N VAL A 136 54.40 86.36 28.94
CA VAL A 136 54.15 85.19 29.80
C VAL A 136 52.82 84.52 29.48
N ALA A 137 51.80 85.28 29.07
CA ALA A 137 50.50 84.75 28.67
C ALA A 137 50.61 83.99 27.33
N SER A 138 51.30 84.57 26.35
CA SER A 138 51.55 83.94 25.05
C SER A 138 52.37 82.67 25.19
N GLU A 139 53.40 82.67 26.04
CA GLU A 139 54.24 81.49 26.30
C GLU A 139 53.47 80.35 26.97
N LYS A 140 52.55 80.67 27.89
CA LYS A 140 51.67 79.67 28.52
C LYS A 140 50.71 79.04 27.51
N LEU A 141 50.14 79.85 26.62
CA LEU A 141 49.27 79.36 25.54
C LEU A 141 50.04 78.44 24.59
N LEU A 142 51.26 78.83 24.20
CA LEU A 142 52.10 78.03 23.32
C LEU A 142 52.42 76.65 23.94
N ARG A 143 52.85 76.63 25.20
CA ARG A 143 53.12 75.37 25.93
C ARG A 143 51.89 74.46 26.00
N TYR A 144 50.71 75.02 26.22
CA TYR A 144 49.47 74.23 26.22
C TYR A 144 49.16 73.63 24.85
N LEU A 145 49.34 74.40 23.76
CA LEU A 145 49.13 73.90 22.41
C LEU A 145 50.14 72.80 22.05
N GLU A 146 51.40 72.95 22.45
CA GLU A 146 52.45 71.93 22.28
C GLU A 146 52.11 70.65 23.04
N GLU A 147 51.71 70.75 24.31
CA GLU A 147 51.29 69.61 25.14
C GLU A 147 50.07 68.89 24.54
N LYS A 148 49.04 69.63 24.10
CA LYS A 148 47.85 69.04 23.46
C LYS A 148 48.17 68.38 22.12
N ASN A 149 49.08 68.97 21.33
CA ASN A 149 49.56 68.33 20.11
C ASN A 149 50.30 67.02 20.42
N HIS A 150 51.17 67.02 21.43
CA HIS A 150 51.89 65.81 21.87
C HIS A 150 50.93 64.70 22.33
N GLN A 151 49.92 65.04 23.14
CA GLN A 151 48.88 64.09 23.57
C GLN A 151 48.11 63.49 22.40
N ARG A 152 47.77 64.31 21.39
CA ARG A 152 47.09 63.83 20.17
C ARG A 152 47.98 62.88 19.38
N ASP A 153 49.27 63.15 19.27
CA ASP A 153 50.22 62.27 18.56
C ASP A 153 50.39 60.92 19.27
N LEU A 154 50.45 60.91 20.62
CA LEU A 154 50.45 59.67 21.41
C LEU A 154 49.17 58.85 21.19
N MET A 155 48.01 59.51 21.19
CA MET A 155 46.73 58.84 20.95
C MET A 155 46.65 58.26 19.53
N LYS A 156 47.16 58.99 18.54
CA LYS A 156 47.25 58.52 17.15
C LYS A 156 48.09 57.25 17.04
N GLU A 157 49.25 57.19 17.69
CA GLU A 157 50.08 55.98 17.68
C GLU A 157 49.41 54.81 18.41
N LYS A 158 48.75 55.06 19.55
CA LYS A 158 47.95 54.04 20.25
C LYS A 158 46.88 53.45 19.34
N LEU A 159 46.06 54.30 18.71
CA LEU A 159 45.01 53.86 17.80
C LEU A 159 45.57 53.12 16.59
N ARG A 160 46.73 53.54 16.07
CA ARG A 160 47.40 52.84 14.96
C ARG A 160 47.81 51.41 15.35
N LEU A 161 48.38 51.23 16.54
CA LEU A 161 48.78 49.91 17.06
C LEU A 161 47.56 49.01 17.30
N GLU A 162 46.52 49.52 17.95
CA GLU A 162 45.26 48.81 18.19
C GLU A 162 44.58 48.41 16.87
N ASN A 163 44.52 49.32 15.89
CA ASN A 163 43.97 49.02 14.57
C ASN A 163 44.76 47.90 13.86
N SER A 164 46.09 47.90 13.97
CA SER A 164 46.93 46.84 13.42
C SER A 164 46.67 45.49 14.11
N PHE A 165 46.50 45.50 15.43
CA PHE A 165 46.21 44.33 16.23
C PHE A 165 44.83 43.74 15.87
N LEU A 166 43.79 44.58 15.84
CA LEU A 166 42.43 44.18 15.50
C LEU A 166 42.33 43.65 14.06
N LYS A 167 43.04 44.26 13.10
CA LYS A 167 43.16 43.74 11.74
C LYS A 167 43.79 42.34 11.71
N GLY A 168 44.85 42.13 12.49
CA GLY A 168 45.49 40.81 12.63
C GLY A 168 44.56 39.78 13.26
N TYR A 169 43.84 40.17 14.32
CA TYR A 169 42.88 39.32 15.02
C TYR A 169 41.69 38.93 14.13
N LYS A 170 41.11 39.90 13.40
CA LYS A 170 40.07 39.66 12.39
C LYS A 170 40.52 38.63 11.35
N LYS A 171 41.74 38.75 10.80
CA LYS A 171 42.28 37.78 9.84
C LYS A 171 42.40 36.38 10.43
N LYS A 172 42.86 36.26 11.68
CA LYS A 172 42.92 34.95 12.38
C LYS A 172 41.54 34.32 12.55
N LEU A 173 40.55 35.10 12.98
CA LEU A 173 39.17 34.61 13.12
C LEU A 173 38.57 34.19 11.77
N GLN A 174 38.78 34.98 10.72
CA GLN A 174 38.34 34.63 9.37
C GLN A 174 39.00 33.34 8.87
N GLN A 175 40.27 33.12 9.16
CA GLN A 175 40.96 31.87 8.81
C GLN A 175 40.39 30.67 9.56
N GLN A 176 40.13 30.80 10.87
CA GLN A 176 39.50 29.74 11.66
C GLN A 176 38.08 29.41 11.16
N LEU A 177 37.31 30.43 10.76
CA LEU A 177 35.99 30.22 10.18
C LEU A 177 36.07 29.40 8.89
N ARG A 178 36.96 29.79 7.96
CA ARG A 178 37.18 29.04 6.70
C ARG A 178 37.62 27.60 6.94
N GLN A 179 38.50 27.36 7.92
CA GLN A 179 38.92 26.00 8.28
C GLN A 179 37.74 25.17 8.81
N LYS A 180 36.87 25.76 9.63
CA LYS A 180 35.67 25.09 10.12
C LYS A 180 34.66 24.81 9.01
N GLU A 181 34.47 25.73 8.08
CA GLU A 181 33.60 25.56 6.91
C GLU A 181 34.08 24.42 6.02
N GLN A 182 35.38 24.38 5.69
CA GLN A 182 35.99 23.31 4.89
C GLN A 182 35.90 21.95 5.60
N MET A 183 36.19 21.89 6.90
CA MET A 183 36.02 20.67 7.69
C MET A 183 34.55 20.23 7.72
N GLY A 184 33.60 21.16 7.84
CA GLY A 184 32.18 20.88 7.75
C GLY A 184 31.77 20.34 6.38
N GLU A 185 32.37 20.82 5.29
CA GLU A 185 32.15 20.32 3.94
C GLU A 185 32.68 18.89 3.76
N THR A 186 33.90 18.60 4.20
CA THR A 186 34.44 17.23 4.18
C THR A 186 33.59 16.27 5.00
N LEU A 187 33.12 16.68 6.18
CA LEU A 187 32.23 15.85 7.01
C LEU A 187 30.87 15.62 6.32
N ARG A 188 30.33 16.64 5.65
CA ARG A 188 29.10 16.49 4.83
C ARG A 188 29.31 15.51 3.69
N GLU A 189 30.43 15.60 2.99
CA GLU A 189 30.78 14.70 1.88
C GLU A 189 30.92 13.24 2.37
N VAL A 190 31.68 12.99 3.44
CA VAL A 190 31.82 11.66 4.04
C VAL A 190 30.47 11.11 4.48
N ARG A 191 29.61 11.93 5.10
CA ARG A 191 28.26 11.52 5.48
C ARG A 191 27.40 11.17 4.27
N SER A 192 27.52 11.93 3.18
CA SER A 192 26.81 11.66 1.92
C SER A 192 27.28 10.33 1.31
N GLN A 193 28.59 10.10 1.25
CA GLN A 193 29.17 8.84 0.77
C GLN A 193 28.72 7.66 1.64
N GLN A 194 28.73 7.80 2.97
CA GLN A 194 28.24 6.77 3.87
C GLN A 194 26.76 6.45 3.62
N LEU A 195 25.92 7.47 3.41
CA LEU A 195 24.52 7.27 3.07
C LEU A 195 24.36 6.52 1.74
N GLN A 196 25.14 6.88 0.73
CA GLN A 196 25.14 6.19 -0.56
C GLN A 196 25.55 4.71 -0.42
N VAL A 197 26.64 4.41 0.29
CA VAL A 197 27.08 3.03 0.52
C VAL A 197 26.02 2.23 1.25
N THR A 198 25.39 2.79 2.30
CA THR A 198 24.33 2.08 3.02
C THR A 198 23.10 1.84 2.15
N LYS A 199 22.72 2.80 1.29
CA LYS A 199 21.64 2.63 0.33
C LYS A 199 21.94 1.49 -0.64
N GLU A 200 23.12 1.48 -1.26
CA GLU A 200 23.54 0.44 -2.20
C GLU A 200 23.54 -0.95 -1.54
N GLN A 201 24.00 -1.05 -0.28
CA GLN A 201 23.94 -2.31 0.49
C GLN A 201 22.51 -2.79 0.74
N TYR A 202 21.56 -1.88 0.99
CA TYR A 202 20.15 -2.27 1.17
C TYR A 202 19.49 -2.66 -0.15
N GLU A 203 19.82 -1.97 -1.25
CA GLU A 203 19.36 -2.34 -2.58
C GLU A 203 19.84 -3.74 -2.97
N GLU A 204 21.12 -4.07 -2.73
CA GLU A 204 21.66 -5.41 -2.96
C GLU A 204 20.91 -6.50 -2.14
N LYS A 205 20.67 -6.25 -0.85
CA LYS A 205 19.89 -7.18 0.00
C LYS A 205 18.46 -7.36 -0.49
N ILE A 206 17.82 -6.29 -0.96
CA ILE A 206 16.47 -6.36 -1.53
C ILE A 206 16.48 -7.23 -2.80
N ASP A 207 17.48 -7.05 -3.66
CA ASP A 207 17.63 -7.84 -4.88
C ASP A 207 17.91 -9.32 -4.61
N GLU A 208 18.74 -9.65 -3.63
CA GLU A 208 18.94 -11.03 -3.16
C GLU A 208 17.64 -11.66 -2.69
N LYS A 209 16.88 -10.96 -1.83
CA LYS A 209 15.59 -11.44 -1.32
C LYS A 209 14.55 -11.61 -2.43
N ASN A 210 14.55 -10.72 -3.42
CA ASN A 210 13.67 -10.83 -4.58
C ASN A 210 14.02 -12.06 -5.44
N LYS A 211 15.31 -12.34 -5.65
CA LYS A 211 15.78 -13.55 -6.35
C LYS A 211 15.35 -14.82 -5.61
N GLU A 212 15.54 -14.87 -4.29
CA GLU A 212 15.08 -15.99 -3.44
C GLU A 212 13.56 -16.20 -3.57
N LEU A 213 12.78 -15.11 -3.46
CA LEU A 213 11.33 -15.14 -3.60
C LEU A 213 10.89 -15.66 -4.98
N GLN A 214 11.58 -15.26 -6.04
CA GLN A 214 11.31 -15.72 -7.40
C GLN A 214 11.56 -17.23 -7.54
N GLN A 215 12.66 -17.74 -6.99
CA GLN A 215 12.96 -19.19 -6.99
C GLN A 215 11.91 -19.99 -6.20
N LEU A 216 11.49 -19.48 -5.04
CA LEU A 216 10.41 -20.06 -4.25
C LEU A 216 9.09 -20.09 -5.01
N LYS A 217 8.71 -19.00 -5.69
CA LYS A 217 7.50 -18.95 -6.55
C LYS A 217 7.54 -19.98 -7.66
N LEU A 218 8.68 -20.15 -8.34
CA LEU A 218 8.85 -21.17 -9.38
C LEU A 218 8.70 -22.58 -8.81
N THR A 219 9.31 -22.84 -7.66
CA THR A 219 9.24 -24.15 -6.98
C THR A 219 7.81 -24.44 -6.53
N LEU A 220 7.14 -23.46 -5.92
CA LEU A 220 5.72 -23.56 -5.55
C LEU A 220 4.86 -23.89 -6.77
N GLY A 221 5.07 -23.19 -7.89
CA GLY A 221 4.37 -23.47 -9.14
C GLY A 221 4.58 -24.90 -9.65
N LYS A 222 5.81 -25.43 -9.59
CA LYS A 222 6.11 -26.84 -9.93
C LYS A 222 5.41 -27.82 -8.98
N THR A 223 5.47 -27.57 -7.67
CA THR A 223 4.85 -28.41 -6.64
C THR A 223 3.34 -28.46 -6.81
N VAL A 224 2.68 -27.33 -7.07
CA VAL A 224 1.24 -27.25 -7.32
C VAL A 224 0.85 -28.06 -8.56
N ARG A 225 1.62 -28.00 -9.66
CA ARG A 225 1.37 -28.83 -10.86
C ARG A 225 1.45 -30.32 -10.53
N ILE A 226 2.48 -30.76 -9.80
CA ILE A 226 2.65 -32.16 -9.40
C ILE A 226 1.50 -32.60 -8.47
N LEU A 227 1.12 -31.75 -7.51
CA LEU A 227 0.01 -32.02 -6.60
C LEU A 227 -1.30 -32.21 -7.36
N ASN A 228 -1.62 -31.30 -8.29
CA ASN A 228 -2.83 -31.41 -9.12
C ASN A 228 -2.82 -32.67 -10.00
N PHE A 229 -1.67 -33.02 -10.58
CA PHE A 229 -1.53 -34.27 -11.33
C PHE A 229 -1.79 -35.50 -10.44
N ARG A 230 -1.18 -35.56 -9.25
CA ARG A 230 -1.39 -36.66 -8.29
C ARG A 230 -2.84 -36.74 -7.82
N LYS A 231 -3.47 -35.61 -7.52
CA LYS A 231 -4.89 -35.52 -7.14
C LYS A 231 -5.79 -36.11 -8.24
N LYS A 232 -5.54 -35.75 -9.51
CA LYS A 232 -6.29 -36.29 -10.66
C LYS A 232 -6.07 -37.79 -10.81
N LYS A 233 -4.82 -38.27 -10.69
CA LYS A 233 -4.52 -39.71 -10.76
C LYS A 233 -5.25 -40.48 -9.66
N LEU A 234 -5.24 -39.96 -8.43
CA LEU A 234 -5.93 -40.56 -7.29
C LEU A 234 -7.45 -40.60 -7.52
N GLN A 235 -8.04 -39.51 -7.99
CA GLN A 235 -9.45 -39.44 -8.31
C GLN A 235 -9.83 -40.49 -9.36
N ASN A 236 -9.09 -40.58 -10.45
CA ASN A 236 -9.34 -41.59 -11.49
C ASN A 236 -9.24 -43.02 -10.92
N THR A 237 -8.23 -43.31 -10.09
CA THR A 237 -8.11 -44.64 -9.46
C THR A 237 -9.27 -44.93 -8.52
N MET A 238 -9.73 -43.93 -7.77
CA MET A 238 -10.89 -44.06 -6.89
C MET A 238 -12.16 -44.35 -7.70
N GLU A 239 -12.40 -43.60 -8.78
CA GLU A 239 -13.53 -43.83 -9.69
C GLU A 239 -13.49 -45.25 -10.27
N THR A 240 -12.34 -45.71 -10.77
CA THR A 240 -12.20 -47.09 -11.25
C THR A 240 -12.43 -48.12 -10.15
N SER A 241 -11.93 -47.89 -8.93
CA SER A 241 -12.15 -48.79 -7.80
C SER A 241 -13.63 -48.87 -7.43
N THR A 242 -14.35 -47.74 -7.41
CA THR A 242 -15.79 -47.72 -7.15
C THR A 242 -16.59 -48.43 -8.24
N SER A 243 -16.19 -48.30 -9.50
CA SER A 243 -16.80 -49.04 -10.62
C SER A 243 -16.58 -50.54 -10.47
N LEU A 244 -15.35 -50.96 -10.18
CA LEU A 244 -15.02 -52.38 -9.98
C LEU A 244 -15.75 -52.96 -8.76
N MET A 245 -15.89 -52.20 -7.67
CA MET A 245 -16.69 -52.63 -6.51
C MET A 245 -18.16 -52.85 -6.90
N LYS A 246 -18.73 -51.97 -7.71
CA LYS A 246 -20.09 -52.14 -8.24
C LYS A 246 -20.20 -53.38 -9.13
N ASP A 247 -19.25 -53.58 -10.03
CA ASP A 247 -19.21 -54.75 -10.92
C ASP A 247 -19.08 -56.06 -10.11
N ILE A 248 -18.21 -56.09 -9.10
CA ILE A 248 -18.07 -57.22 -8.18
C ILE A 248 -19.40 -57.50 -7.49
N SER A 249 -20.06 -56.49 -6.92
CA SER A 249 -21.38 -56.65 -6.28
C SER A 249 -22.42 -57.26 -7.23
N GLN A 250 -22.50 -56.74 -8.46
CA GLN A 250 -23.42 -57.26 -9.48
C GLN A 250 -23.09 -58.70 -9.87
N LYS A 251 -21.81 -59.05 -9.99
CA LYS A 251 -21.38 -60.42 -10.31
C LYS A 251 -21.65 -61.38 -9.14
N THR A 252 -21.43 -60.96 -7.89
CA THR A 252 -21.75 -61.77 -6.72
C THR A 252 -23.26 -62.04 -6.62
N GLU A 253 -24.10 -61.04 -6.87
CA GLU A 253 -25.57 -61.21 -6.90
C GLU A 253 -26.01 -62.17 -8.02
N LEU A 254 -25.41 -62.05 -9.20
CA LEU A 254 -25.70 -62.95 -10.32
C LEU A 254 -25.24 -64.38 -10.04
N LEU A 255 -24.06 -64.56 -9.46
CA LEU A 255 -23.55 -65.88 -9.05
C LEU A 255 -24.49 -66.53 -8.05
N GLU A 256 -24.93 -65.78 -7.03
CA GLU A 256 -25.89 -66.29 -6.04
C GLU A 256 -27.22 -66.70 -6.71
N LYS A 257 -27.66 -65.98 -7.75
CA LYS A 257 -28.84 -66.38 -8.55
C LYS A 257 -28.60 -67.68 -9.32
N ILE A 258 -27.46 -67.81 -10.00
CA ILE A 258 -27.10 -69.02 -10.74
C ILE A 258 -26.96 -70.21 -9.81
N GLU A 259 -26.37 -70.06 -8.63
CA GLU A 259 -26.26 -71.12 -7.62
C GLU A 259 -27.65 -71.59 -7.15
N ARG A 260 -28.57 -70.65 -6.87
CA ARG A 260 -29.96 -70.98 -6.54
C ARG A 260 -30.66 -71.73 -7.69
N GLU A 261 -30.49 -71.30 -8.94
CA GLU A 261 -31.05 -71.98 -10.10
C GLU A 261 -30.42 -73.37 -10.33
N THR A 262 -29.11 -73.50 -10.15
CA THR A 262 -28.37 -74.78 -10.31
C THR A 262 -28.86 -75.80 -9.30
N THR A 263 -28.98 -75.43 -8.02
CA THR A 263 -29.53 -76.34 -6.98
C THR A 263 -30.98 -76.73 -7.25
N LEU A 264 -31.80 -75.85 -7.84
CA LEU A 264 -33.16 -76.18 -8.25
C LEU A 264 -33.18 -77.17 -9.41
N VAL A 265 -32.38 -76.92 -10.46
CA VAL A 265 -32.24 -77.80 -11.62
C VAL A 265 -31.71 -79.16 -11.22
N GLU A 266 -30.71 -79.23 -10.32
CA GLU A 266 -30.20 -80.49 -9.77
C GLU A 266 -31.29 -81.29 -9.04
N LYS A 267 -32.11 -80.63 -8.21
CA LYS A 267 -33.26 -81.27 -7.56
C LYS A 267 -34.28 -81.80 -8.57
N GLN A 268 -34.57 -81.04 -9.62
CA GLN A 268 -35.48 -81.46 -10.69
C GLN A 268 -34.90 -82.63 -11.49
N ARG A 269 -33.61 -82.57 -11.84
CA ARG A 269 -32.86 -83.63 -12.51
C ARG A 269 -32.88 -84.91 -11.69
N ALA A 270 -32.60 -84.85 -10.39
CA ALA A 270 -32.63 -86.03 -9.52
C ALA A 270 -34.03 -86.68 -9.46
N LYS A 271 -35.11 -85.88 -9.45
CA LYS A 271 -36.49 -86.38 -9.56
C LYS A 271 -36.72 -87.06 -10.91
N ALA A 272 -36.35 -86.42 -12.02
CA ALA A 272 -36.49 -87.00 -13.36
C ALA A 272 -35.69 -88.31 -13.51
N GLU A 273 -34.44 -88.35 -13.06
CA GLU A 273 -33.60 -89.56 -13.07
C GLU A 273 -34.17 -90.68 -12.19
N SER A 274 -34.83 -90.35 -11.07
CA SER A 274 -35.51 -91.36 -10.25
C SER A 274 -36.72 -91.97 -10.96
N LEU A 275 -37.47 -91.15 -11.70
CA LEU A 275 -38.62 -91.59 -12.50
C LEU A 275 -38.17 -92.41 -13.71
N ASP A 276 -37.13 -91.96 -14.42
CA ASP A 276 -36.58 -92.67 -15.57
C ASP A 276 -36.04 -94.05 -15.17
N ARG A 277 -35.28 -94.13 -14.06
CA ARG A 277 -34.85 -95.42 -13.50
C ARG A 277 -36.03 -96.33 -13.14
N TRP A 278 -37.11 -95.77 -12.60
CA TRP A 278 -38.32 -96.54 -12.30
C TRP A 278 -38.99 -97.06 -13.58
N LEU A 279 -39.14 -96.22 -14.61
CA LEU A 279 -39.70 -96.60 -15.91
C LEU A 279 -38.84 -97.65 -16.63
N GLN A 280 -37.51 -97.49 -16.65
CA GLN A 280 -36.59 -98.49 -17.21
C GLN A 280 -36.73 -99.84 -16.51
N LYS A 281 -36.90 -99.84 -15.18
CA LYS A 281 -37.17 -101.07 -14.42
C LYS A 281 -38.51 -101.69 -14.80
N GLN A 282 -39.56 -100.88 -14.97
CA GLN A 282 -40.85 -101.39 -15.47
C GLN A 282 -40.73 -101.97 -16.89
N LEU A 283 -39.93 -101.35 -17.77
CA LEU A 283 -39.63 -101.85 -19.11
C LEU A 283 -38.82 -103.15 -19.09
N SER A 284 -37.86 -103.31 -18.18
CA SER A 284 -37.10 -104.55 -18.03
C SER A 284 -37.94 -105.68 -17.45
N ASP A 285 -38.85 -105.37 -16.53
CA ASP A 285 -39.76 -106.34 -15.92
C ASP A 285 -40.89 -106.73 -16.89
N TYR A 286 -41.19 -105.89 -17.88
CA TYR A 286 -42.17 -106.15 -18.94
C TYR A 286 -41.57 -106.99 -20.07
N SER A 287 -41.83 -108.31 -20.04
CA SER A 287 -41.57 -109.20 -21.15
C SER A 287 -42.87 -109.46 -21.92
N ALA A 288 -42.94 -108.98 -23.16
CA ALA A 288 -44.10 -109.17 -24.02
C ALA A 288 -44.34 -110.69 -24.24
N PRO A 289 -45.50 -111.24 -23.85
CA PRO A 289 -45.80 -112.65 -24.08
C PRO A 289 -45.73 -112.96 -25.59
N PRO A 290 -45.18 -114.11 -26.01
CA PRO A 290 -45.18 -114.50 -27.41
C PRO A 290 -46.60 -114.43 -27.98
N VAL A 291 -46.76 -113.84 -29.17
CA VAL A 291 -48.08 -113.57 -29.80
C VAL A 291 -48.99 -114.81 -29.76
N MET A 292 -48.42 -116.00 -29.92
CA MET A 292 -49.15 -117.26 -29.84
C MET A 292 -49.72 -117.59 -28.44
N SER A 293 -49.05 -117.24 -27.34
CA SER A 293 -49.60 -117.46 -25.99
C SER A 293 -50.72 -116.45 -25.68
N TYR A 294 -50.63 -115.23 -26.21
CA TYR A 294 -51.71 -114.24 -26.11
C TYR A 294 -52.94 -114.68 -26.93
N VAL A 295 -52.74 -115.19 -28.14
CA VAL A 295 -53.83 -115.74 -28.96
C VAL A 295 -54.48 -116.96 -28.31
N GLN A 296 -53.69 -117.88 -27.73
CA GLN A 296 -54.23 -119.05 -27.01
C GLN A 296 -55.02 -118.67 -25.76
N THR A 297 -54.55 -117.68 -24.99
CA THR A 297 -55.28 -117.18 -23.82
C THR A 297 -56.53 -116.40 -24.22
N ALA A 298 -56.48 -115.60 -25.28
CA ALA A 298 -57.67 -114.94 -25.85
C ALA A 298 -58.69 -115.96 -26.35
N MET A 299 -58.26 -117.01 -27.05
CA MET A 299 -59.14 -118.12 -27.44
C MET A 299 -59.76 -118.80 -26.22
N ALA A 300 -58.97 -119.11 -25.19
CA ALA A 300 -59.47 -119.68 -23.94
C ALA A 300 -60.50 -118.78 -23.24
N VAL A 301 -60.31 -117.45 -23.24
CA VAL A 301 -61.31 -116.49 -22.74
C VAL A 301 -62.58 -116.56 -23.58
N THR A 302 -62.49 -116.57 -24.91
CA THR A 302 -63.68 -116.68 -25.76
C THR A 302 -64.42 -118.02 -25.58
N ASP A 303 -63.70 -119.11 -25.34
CA ASP A 303 -64.30 -120.42 -25.11
C ASP A 303 -64.94 -120.52 -23.71
N LEU A 304 -64.32 -119.91 -22.69
CA LEU A 304 -64.94 -119.73 -21.38
C LEU A 304 -66.18 -118.83 -21.46
N GLU A 305 -66.16 -117.74 -22.22
CA GLU A 305 -67.33 -116.88 -22.45
C GLU A 305 -68.46 -117.63 -23.15
N LYS A 306 -68.14 -118.47 -24.15
CA LYS A 306 -69.12 -119.38 -24.78
C LYS A 306 -69.65 -120.40 -23.76
N SER A 307 -68.81 -120.92 -22.88
CA SER A 307 -69.21 -121.84 -21.81
C SER A 307 -70.13 -121.15 -20.79
N ILE A 308 -69.85 -119.90 -20.41
CA ILE A 308 -70.68 -119.09 -19.51
C ILE A 308 -72.04 -118.84 -20.17
N LYS A 309 -72.07 -118.46 -21.46
CA LYS A 309 -73.32 -118.32 -22.21
C LYS A 309 -74.09 -119.64 -22.33
N ALA A 310 -73.39 -120.78 -22.45
CA ALA A 310 -74.02 -122.10 -22.47
C ALA A 310 -74.60 -122.50 -21.09
N TRP A 311 -73.90 -122.20 -19.99
CA TRP A 311 -74.40 -122.39 -18.63
C TRP A 311 -75.55 -121.45 -18.29
N GLN A 312 -75.51 -120.19 -18.75
CA GLN A 312 -76.63 -119.26 -18.64
C GLN A 312 -77.86 -119.74 -19.43
N ARG A 313 -77.70 -120.32 -20.62
CA ARG A 313 -78.80 -120.95 -21.36
C ARG A 313 -79.32 -122.23 -20.68
N ARG A 314 -78.46 -123.03 -20.05
CA ARG A 314 -78.89 -124.20 -19.24
C ARG A 314 -79.64 -123.78 -17.97
N ALA A 315 -79.23 -122.69 -17.31
CA ALA A 315 -79.97 -122.12 -16.19
C ALA A 315 -81.35 -121.60 -16.63
N ALA A 316 -81.45 -120.92 -17.77
CA ALA A 316 -82.72 -120.43 -18.31
C ALA A 316 -83.70 -121.55 -18.74
N ILE A 317 -83.21 -122.73 -19.10
CA ILE A 317 -84.06 -123.91 -19.43
C ILE A 317 -84.54 -124.62 -18.15
N ALA A 318 -83.79 -124.53 -17.04
CA ALA A 318 -84.22 -125.03 -15.74
C ALA A 318 -85.30 -124.15 -15.08
N GLU A 319 -85.38 -122.86 -15.42
CA GLU A 319 -86.40 -121.93 -14.89
C GLU A 319 -87.77 -121.99 -15.61
N VAL A 320 -87.92 -122.66 -16.76
CA VAL A 320 -89.14 -122.55 -17.62
C VAL A 320 -90.04 -123.82 -17.61
N SER A 321 -89.74 -124.84 -16.79
CA SER A 321 -90.55 -126.09 -16.74
C SER A 321 -91.25 -126.40 -15.42
N GLU A 322 -91.17 -125.53 -14.41
CA GLU A 322 -92.04 -125.57 -13.22
C GLU A 322 -92.81 -124.23 -13.08
N ALA A 323 -94.15 -124.35 -13.10
CA ALA A 323 -95.19 -123.39 -12.65
C ALA A 323 -95.84 -122.42 -13.68
N GLU A 324 -97.11 -122.72 -14.01
CA GLU A 324 -98.21 -121.74 -14.01
C GLU A 324 -98.65 -121.42 -12.56
N PRO A 325 -99.47 -120.38 -12.28
CA PRO A 325 -99.39 -119.00 -12.78
C PRO A 325 -99.52 -117.94 -11.66
N GLY A 326 -98.80 -116.82 -11.84
CA GLY A 326 -99.29 -115.46 -11.66
C GLY A 326 -99.82 -114.98 -10.29
N THR A 327 -99.03 -114.14 -9.61
CA THR A 327 -99.50 -112.87 -8.98
C THR A 327 -98.35 -111.99 -8.46
N ARG A 328 -98.38 -110.70 -8.86
CA ARG A 328 -97.97 -109.45 -8.15
C ARG A 328 -96.60 -109.34 -7.44
N GLY A 329 -95.70 -108.57 -8.06
CA GLY A 329 -94.88 -107.45 -7.50
C GLY A 329 -93.93 -107.71 -6.30
N PRO A 330 -93.29 -106.67 -5.73
CA PRO A 330 -92.63 -105.51 -6.33
C PRO A 330 -91.16 -105.32 -5.83
N GLY A 331 -90.39 -104.47 -6.50
CA GLY A 331 -89.64 -103.41 -5.80
C GLY A 331 -88.26 -103.70 -5.19
N THR A 332 -87.42 -102.67 -5.36
CA THR A 332 -86.29 -102.26 -4.50
C THR A 332 -85.03 -103.12 -4.60
N GLY A 333 -83.82 -102.59 -4.68
CA GLY A 333 -83.38 -101.21 -4.53
C GLY A 333 -81.93 -101.23 -4.04
N SER A 334 -81.20 -100.19 -4.42
CA SER A 334 -80.25 -99.52 -3.53
C SER A 334 -79.01 -100.30 -3.08
N ARG A 335 -77.83 -99.85 -3.55
CA ARG A 335 -76.81 -99.16 -2.73
C ARG A 335 -75.52 -98.98 -3.55
N CYS A 336 -75.01 -97.75 -3.68
CA CYS A 336 -74.04 -97.11 -2.77
C CYS A 336 -72.74 -97.94 -2.70
N ARG A 337 -71.53 -97.44 -2.89
CA ARG A 337 -70.78 -96.16 -2.71
C ARG A 337 -69.47 -96.40 -3.53
N ARG A 338 -68.59 -95.47 -3.87
CA ARG A 338 -68.31 -94.07 -3.56
C ARG A 338 -67.45 -93.53 -4.70
#